data_AF-A0AAU9LK67-F1
#
_entry.id   AF-A0AAU9LK67-F1
#
_cell.length_a   1.000
_cell.length_b   1.000
_cell.length_c   1.000
_cell.angle_alpha   90.00
_cell.angle_beta   90.00
_cell.angle_gamma   90.00
#
_symmetry.space_group_name_H-M   'P 1'
#
loop_
_entity.id
_entity.type
_entity.pdbx_description
1 polymer ?
#
loop_
_entity_poly.entity_id
_entity_poly.type
_entity_poly.pdbx_seq_one_letter_code
_entity_poly.pdbx_strand_id
1 'polypeptide(L)'
;MIFGDHGPNPSEVYGFVGAISIVVATVIFMVWAYVPDPWLHSIGIFYYPSKYWALALPDYAMVIIATIFIFYIGLNFMATPPPSSFNSIIDENNREPVCFDPVLEEDDRPIEPYSDIGIDQINELMFKDWR
;
A
#
# COMPACT_ATOMS: atom_id res chain seq x y z
N MET A 1 -14.17 -10.77 -36.51
CA MET A 1 -14.00 -9.31 -36.67
C MET A 1 -14.90 -8.61 -35.67
N ILE A 2 -14.37 -8.17 -34.54
CA ILE A 2 -14.83 -6.97 -33.84
C ILE A 2 -13.54 -6.30 -33.38
N PHE A 3 -13.10 -5.28 -34.12
CA PHE A 3 -12.08 -4.34 -33.63
C PHE A 3 -12.81 -3.54 -32.55
N GLY A 4 -12.71 -3.99 -31.30
CA GLY A 4 -13.22 -3.23 -30.18
C GLY A 4 -12.33 -2.01 -30.06
N ASP A 5 -12.82 -0.85 -30.50
CA ASP A 5 -12.22 0.46 -30.23
C ASP A 5 -12.18 0.66 -28.70
N HIS A 6 -11.14 0.14 -28.07
CA HIS A 6 -10.78 0.49 -26.71
C HIS A 6 -9.97 1.78 -26.82
N GLY A 7 -10.67 2.92 -26.90
CA GLY A 7 -10.06 4.20 -26.60
C GLY A 7 -9.41 4.15 -25.20
N PRO A 8 -8.40 5.00 -24.93
CA PRO A 8 -7.73 5.02 -23.64
C PRO A 8 -8.77 5.08 -22.51
N ASN A 9 -8.57 4.28 -21.46
CA ASN A 9 -9.52 4.26 -20.35
C ASN A 9 -9.63 5.70 -19.82
N PRO A 10 -10.85 6.18 -19.48
CA PRO A 10 -11.02 7.57 -19.05
C PRO A 10 -10.07 7.95 -17.90
N SER A 11 -9.75 7.00 -17.01
CA SER A 11 -8.75 7.15 -15.93
C SER A 11 -7.34 7.49 -16.42
N GLU A 12 -6.87 6.90 -17.52
CA GLU A 12 -5.55 7.16 -18.09
C GLU A 12 -5.48 8.58 -18.67
N VAL A 13 -6.56 9.03 -19.31
CA VAL A 13 -6.68 10.39 -19.84
C VAL A 13 -6.70 11.42 -18.72
N TYR A 14 -7.50 11.20 -17.67
CA TYR A 14 -7.52 12.10 -16.50
C TYR A 14 -6.17 12.14 -15.78
N GLY A 15 -5.50 11.00 -15.64
CA GLY A 15 -4.16 10.93 -15.05
C GLY A 15 -3.14 11.72 -15.87
N PHE A 16 -3.15 11.59 -17.20
CA PHE A 16 -2.26 12.33 -18.08
C PHE A 16 -2.50 13.84 -18.04
N VAL A 17 -3.76 14.27 -18.16
CA VAL A 17 -4.14 15.69 -18.09
C VAL A 17 -3.81 16.26 -16.70
N GLY A 18 -4.04 15.50 -15.63
CA GLY A 18 -3.64 15.84 -14.27
C GLY A 18 -2.13 15.98 -14.09
N ALA A 19 -1.35 15.09 -14.70
CA ALA A 19 0.12 15.15 -14.66
C ALA A 19 0.66 16.39 -15.39
N ILE A 20 0.10 16.75 -16.55
CA ILE A 20 0.51 17.97 -17.24
C ILE A 20 0.09 19.20 -16.44
N SER A 21 -1.14 19.23 -15.92
CA SER A 21 -1.65 20.37 -15.19
C SER A 21 -0.87 20.63 -13.90
N ILE A 22 -0.48 19.58 -13.16
CA ILE A 22 0.34 19.74 -11.95
C ILE A 22 1.73 20.27 -12.31
N VAL A 23 2.38 19.76 -13.37
CA VAL A 23 3.70 20.24 -13.80
C VAL A 23 3.65 21.72 -14.20
N VAL A 24 2.66 22.11 -15.00
CA VAL A 24 2.51 23.51 -15.42
C VAL A 24 2.22 24.41 -14.22
N ALA A 25 1.32 24.00 -13.32
CA ALA A 25 1.01 24.73 -12.10
C ALA A 25 2.24 24.87 -11.20
N THR A 26 3.06 23.82 -11.05
CA THR A 26 4.30 23.85 -10.28
C THR A 26 5.31 24.83 -10.88
N VAL A 27 5.47 24.86 -12.20
CA VAL A 27 6.38 25.82 -12.86
C VAL A 27 5.91 27.26 -12.61
N ILE A 28 4.62 27.54 -12.81
CA ILE A 28 4.06 28.87 -12.54
C ILE A 28 4.25 29.26 -11.07
N PHE A 29 4.02 28.32 -10.15
CA PHE A 29 4.22 28.51 -8.72
C PHE A 29 5.67 28.83 -8.37
N MET A 30 6.64 28.11 -8.95
CA MET A 30 8.07 28.40 -8.76
C MET A 30 8.43 29.78 -9.30
N VAL A 31 7.98 30.12 -10.51
CA VAL A 31 8.22 31.46 -11.09
C VAL A 31 7.68 32.54 -10.16
N TRP A 32 6.44 32.41 -9.69
CA TRP A 32 5.84 33.35 -8.74
C TRP A 32 6.63 33.43 -7.41
N ALA A 33 7.10 32.29 -6.88
CA ALA A 33 7.83 32.23 -5.62
C ALA A 33 9.21 32.93 -5.69
N TYR A 34 9.93 32.79 -6.81
CA TYR A 34 11.28 33.33 -6.97
C TYR A 34 11.34 34.74 -7.55
N VAL A 35 10.32 35.19 -8.28
CA VAL A 35 10.32 36.53 -8.89
C VAL A 35 10.14 37.61 -7.80
N PRO A 36 11.00 38.64 -7.75
CA PRO A 36 10.91 39.71 -6.76
C PRO A 36 9.67 40.61 -7.01
N ASP A 37 9.13 41.17 -5.93
CA ASP A 37 7.88 41.96 -5.94
C ASP A 37 7.89 43.15 -6.92
N PRO A 38 9.00 43.90 -7.11
CA PRO A 38 9.05 44.99 -8.08
C PRO A 38 8.79 44.54 -9.53
N TRP A 39 9.20 43.31 -9.87
CA TRP A 39 8.99 42.77 -11.22
C TRP A 39 7.53 42.37 -11.41
N LEU A 40 6.92 41.75 -10.40
CA LEU A 40 5.48 41.45 -10.41
C LEU A 40 4.63 42.73 -10.57
N HIS A 41 4.98 43.79 -9.83
CA HIS A 41 4.32 45.09 -9.94
C HIS A 41 4.50 45.72 -11.32
N SER A 42 5.67 45.56 -11.95
CA SER A 42 5.91 46.04 -13.31
C SER A 42 5.05 45.34 -14.36
N ILE A 43 4.62 44.10 -14.10
CA ILE A 43 3.73 43.31 -14.97
C ILE A 43 2.24 43.62 -14.66
N GLY A 44 1.97 44.43 -13.62
CA GLY A 44 0.62 44.81 -13.21
C GLY A 44 -0.03 43.86 -12.20
N ILE A 45 0.73 42.94 -11.60
CA ILE A 45 0.22 42.00 -10.60
C ILE A 45 0.42 42.59 -9.20
N PHE A 46 -0.63 43.20 -8.65
CA PHE A 46 -0.60 43.84 -7.32
C PHE A 46 -1.25 43.03 -6.20
N TYR A 47 -2.05 42.02 -6.55
CA TYR A 47 -2.82 41.22 -5.59
C TYR A 47 -2.41 39.75 -5.67
N TYR A 48 -1.53 39.33 -4.77
CA TYR A 48 -1.10 37.95 -4.61
C TYR A 48 -0.91 37.64 -3.11
N PRO A 49 -1.00 36.36 -2.69
CA PRO A 49 -0.78 36.00 -1.30
C PRO A 49 0.66 36.28 -0.86
N SER A 50 0.92 36.34 0.45
CA SER A 50 2.29 36.48 0.96
C SER A 50 3.20 35.38 0.42
N LYS A 51 4.43 35.71 0.02
CA LYS A 51 5.45 34.74 -0.42
C LYS A 51 5.79 33.69 0.63
N TYR A 52 5.45 33.92 1.90
CA TYR A 52 5.52 32.90 2.95
C TYR A 52 4.82 31.59 2.55
N TRP A 53 3.72 31.68 1.79
CA TRP A 53 3.01 30.50 1.30
C TRP A 53 3.85 29.61 0.38
N ALA A 54 4.89 30.16 -0.28
CA ALA A 54 5.81 29.37 -1.07
C ALA A 54 6.56 28.31 -0.23
N LEU A 55 6.82 28.62 1.05
CA LEU A 55 7.46 27.71 2.01
C LEU A 55 6.42 26.92 2.80
N ALA A 56 5.32 27.55 3.18
CA ALA A 56 4.29 26.91 4.01
C ALA A 56 3.62 25.73 3.28
N LEU A 57 3.32 25.86 1.99
CA LEU A 57 2.68 24.78 1.21
C LEU A 57 3.49 23.46 1.20
N PRO A 58 4.79 23.46 0.82
CA PRO A 58 5.59 22.22 0.85
C PRO A 58 5.78 21.69 2.27
N ASP A 59 5.90 22.56 3.28
CA ASP A 59 5.98 22.15 4.69
C ASP A 59 4.70 21.43 5.14
N TYR A 60 3.52 22.01 4.89
CA TYR A 60 2.24 21.36 5.17
C TYR A 60 2.07 20.04 4.42
N ALA A 61 2.51 19.97 3.15
CA ALA A 61 2.45 18.72 2.38
C ALA A 61 3.28 17.61 3.04
N MET A 62 4.49 17.91 3.53
CA MET A 62 5.32 16.97 4.28
C MET A 62 4.65 16.51 5.58
N VAL A 63 4.09 17.44 6.34
CA VAL A 63 3.37 17.13 7.60
C VAL A 63 2.13 16.26 7.33
N ILE A 64 1.35 16.57 6.29
CA ILE A 64 0.18 15.78 5.89
C ILE A 64 0.61 14.36 5.50
N ILE A 65 1.64 14.21 4.67
CA ILE A 65 2.13 12.89 4.24
C ILE A 65 2.59 12.07 5.46
N ALA A 66 3.38 12.66 6.35
CA ALA A 66 3.81 11.99 7.59
C ALA A 66 2.61 11.60 8.46
N THR A 67 1.62 12.48 8.57
CA THR A 67 0.38 12.22 9.33
C THR A 67 -0.41 11.06 8.73
N ILE A 68 -0.52 10.98 7.40
CA ILE A 68 -1.18 9.87 6.69
C ILE A 68 -0.47 8.55 7.01
N PHE A 69 0.86 8.51 6.99
CA PHE A 69 1.61 7.29 7.32
C PHE A 69 1.40 6.86 8.78
N ILE A 70 1.51 7.79 9.73
CA ILE A 70 1.29 7.50 11.15
C ILE A 70 -0.14 6.98 11.38
N PHE A 71 -1.12 7.65 10.78
CA PHE A 71 -2.52 7.28 10.91
C PHE A 71 -2.81 5.92 10.25
N TYR A 72 -2.25 5.68 9.06
CA TYR A 72 -2.35 4.40 8.38
C TYR A 72 -1.76 3.27 9.25
N ILE A 73 -0.56 3.45 9.79
CA ILE A 73 0.05 2.47 10.70
C ILE A 73 -0.83 2.24 11.92
N GLY A 74 -1.33 3.30 12.57
CA GLY A 74 -2.22 3.21 13.73
C GLY A 74 -3.52 2.46 13.42
N LEU A 75 -4.13 2.74 12.26
CA LEU A 75 -5.32 2.02 11.81
C LEU A 75 -5.03 0.56 11.50
N ASN A 76 -3.89 0.24 10.88
CA ASN A 76 -3.48 -1.14 10.67
C ASN A 76 -3.36 -1.85 12.01
N PHE A 77 -2.63 -1.29 12.99
CA PHE A 77 -2.51 -1.89 14.33
C PHE A 77 -3.85 -2.05 15.07
N MET A 78 -4.84 -1.20 14.80
CA MET A 78 -6.18 -1.34 15.37
C MET A 78 -6.99 -2.43 14.66
N ALA A 79 -6.77 -2.63 13.36
CA ALA A 79 -7.47 -3.61 12.54
C ALA A 79 -6.87 -5.02 12.61
N THR A 80 -5.56 -5.17 12.84
CA THR A 80 -4.92 -6.48 13.04
C THR A 80 -4.90 -6.89 14.52
N PRO A 81 -5.05 -8.20 14.81
CA PRO A 81 -4.73 -8.75 16.12
C PRO A 81 -3.30 -8.38 16.54
N PRO A 82 -3.01 -8.27 17.85
CA PRO A 82 -1.67 -7.97 18.32
C PRO A 82 -0.66 -8.97 17.74
N PRO A 83 0.56 -8.53 17.36
CA PRO A 83 1.57 -9.37 16.72
C PRO A 83 2.11 -10.49 17.63
N SER A 84 1.70 -10.51 18.90
CA SER A 84 1.96 -11.57 19.88
C SER A 84 0.92 -12.69 19.87
N SER A 85 -0.13 -12.61 19.04
CA SER A 85 -1.15 -13.65 18.95
C SER A 85 -0.77 -14.73 17.94
N PHE A 86 -0.66 -15.98 18.41
CA PHE A 86 -0.46 -17.15 17.54
C PHE A 86 -1.59 -17.35 16.51
N ASN A 87 -2.74 -16.70 16.70
CA ASN A 87 -3.85 -16.65 15.73
C ASN A 87 -3.50 -15.89 14.44
N SER A 88 -2.42 -15.11 14.39
CA SER A 88 -1.91 -14.57 13.11
C SER A 88 -1.07 -15.57 12.32
N ILE A 89 -0.64 -16.66 12.97
CA ILE A 89 0.18 -17.73 12.39
C ILE A 89 -0.70 -18.93 12.01
N ILE A 90 -1.78 -19.16 12.76
CA ILE A 90 -2.70 -20.27 12.57
C ILE A 90 -4.04 -19.69 12.09
N ASP A 91 -4.37 -19.90 10.81
CA ASP A 91 -5.66 -19.52 10.24
C ASP A 91 -6.75 -20.55 10.62
N GLU A 92 -8.02 -20.14 10.63
CA GLU A 92 -9.17 -21.02 10.95
C GLU A 92 -9.31 -22.19 9.97
N ASN A 93 -8.65 -22.10 8.81
CA ASN A 93 -8.61 -23.16 7.81
C ASN A 93 -7.46 -24.17 8.00
N ASN A 94 -6.67 -24.06 9.08
CA ASN A 94 -5.64 -25.04 9.42
C ASN A 94 -6.32 -26.34 9.89
N ARG A 95 -6.52 -27.28 8.97
CA ARG A 95 -7.14 -28.57 9.27
C ARG A 95 -6.10 -29.47 9.93
N GLU A 96 -6.26 -29.76 11.22
CA GLU A 96 -5.41 -30.76 11.86
C GLU A 96 -5.59 -32.12 11.16
N PRO A 97 -4.50 -32.86 10.90
CA PRO A 97 -4.60 -34.18 10.27
C PRO A 97 -5.50 -35.04 11.14
N VAL A 98 -6.54 -35.62 10.51
CA VAL A 98 -7.50 -36.49 11.20
C VAL A 98 -6.72 -37.63 11.84
N CYS A 99 -6.89 -37.81 13.15
CA CYS A 99 -6.23 -38.85 13.94
C CYS A 99 -6.38 -40.21 13.24
N PHE A 100 -5.26 -40.89 12.99
CA PHE A 100 -5.21 -42.22 12.39
C PHE A 100 -6.14 -43.18 13.13
N ASP A 101 -7.26 -43.57 12.50
CA ASP A 101 -8.06 -44.70 12.97
C ASP A 101 -7.36 -45.99 12.52
N PRO A 102 -6.81 -46.81 13.44
CA PRO A 102 -6.00 -47.99 13.11
C PRO A 102 -6.83 -49.18 12.57
N VAL A 103 -8.08 -48.96 12.18
CA VAL A 103 -9.06 -50.01 11.85
C VAL A 103 -9.37 -50.08 10.35
N LEU A 104 -8.99 -49.09 9.55
CA LEU A 104 -9.22 -49.10 8.09
C LEU A 104 -8.04 -49.75 7.34
N GLU A 105 -8.36 -50.74 6.50
CA GLU A 105 -7.38 -51.34 5.58
C GLU A 105 -6.84 -50.29 4.61
N GLU A 106 -5.57 -50.44 4.22
CA GLU A 106 -4.78 -49.43 3.52
C GLU A 106 -5.43 -48.90 2.23
N ASP A 107 -6.22 -49.77 1.59
CA ASP A 107 -6.84 -49.59 0.27
C ASP A 107 -8.23 -48.90 0.34
N ASP A 108 -8.86 -48.86 1.52
CA ASP A 108 -10.18 -48.24 1.75
C ASP A 108 -10.09 -46.85 2.39
N ARG A 109 -8.86 -46.32 2.57
CA ARG A 109 -8.65 -45.00 3.17
C ARG A 109 -8.98 -43.91 2.14
N PRO A 110 -9.90 -42.97 2.46
CA PRO A 110 -10.07 -41.77 1.65
C PRO A 110 -8.74 -41.02 1.56
N ILE A 111 -8.44 -40.45 0.39
CA ILE A 111 -7.26 -39.59 0.23
C ILE A 111 -7.37 -38.47 1.28
N GLU A 112 -6.37 -38.38 2.14
CA GLU A 112 -6.31 -37.36 3.18
C GLU A 112 -6.32 -35.98 2.53
N PRO A 113 -7.13 -35.03 3.04
CA PRO A 113 -7.08 -33.66 2.57
C PRO A 113 -5.65 -33.13 2.74
N TYR A 114 -5.04 -32.64 1.67
CA TYR A 114 -3.74 -31.98 1.73
C TYR A 114 -3.84 -30.82 2.75
N SER A 115 -3.10 -30.94 3.84
CA SER A 115 -3.00 -29.93 4.90
C SER A 115 -1.53 -29.53 5.04
N ASP A 116 -1.30 -28.23 5.25
CA ASP A 116 0.04 -27.72 5.39
C ASP A 116 0.63 -28.20 6.72
N ILE A 117 1.85 -28.73 6.66
CA ILE A 117 2.59 -29.15 7.84
C ILE A 117 3.07 -27.89 8.61
N GLY A 118 2.91 -27.89 9.93
CA GLY A 118 3.32 -26.78 10.78
C GLY A 118 4.81 -26.49 10.69
N ILE A 119 5.19 -25.20 10.75
CA ILE A 119 6.61 -24.79 10.66
C ILE A 119 7.46 -25.36 11.80
N ASP A 120 6.85 -25.62 12.96
CA ASP A 120 7.44 -26.34 14.09
C ASP A 120 7.77 -27.79 13.73
N GLN A 121 6.87 -28.50 13.05
CA GLN A 121 7.10 -29.87 12.57
C GLN A 121 8.15 -29.92 11.46
N ILE A 122 8.15 -29.00 10.49
CA ILE A 122 9.20 -28.92 9.46
C ILE A 122 10.55 -28.69 10.13
N ASN A 123 10.62 -27.75 11.07
CA ASN A 123 11.85 -27.42 11.77
C ASN A 123 12.33 -28.61 12.59
N GLU A 124 11.44 -29.34 13.27
CA GLU A 124 11.83 -30.57 13.94
C GLU A 124 12.33 -31.63 12.95
N LEU A 125 11.59 -31.96 11.89
CA LEU A 125 12.01 -32.93 10.87
C LEU A 125 13.35 -32.57 10.22
N MET A 126 13.52 -31.31 9.83
CA MET A 126 14.69 -30.84 9.09
C MET A 126 15.95 -30.80 9.95
N PHE A 127 15.83 -30.50 11.25
CA PHE A 127 16.99 -30.30 12.13
C PHE A 127 17.22 -31.43 13.14
N LYS A 128 16.29 -32.38 13.29
CA LYS A 128 16.46 -33.57 14.15
C LYS A 128 17.41 -34.59 13.54
N ASP A 129 17.48 -34.70 12.22
CA ASP A 129 18.43 -35.57 11.51
C ASP A 129 19.88 -35.03 11.51
N TRP A 130 20.09 -33.80 11.98
CA TRP A 130 21.41 -33.15 12.04
C TRP A 130 22.08 -33.24 13.43
N ARG A 131 21.54 -34.04 14.35
CA ARG A 131 22.11 -34.25 15.69
C ARG A 131 22.44 -35.72 15.95
#